data_AF-A0A0E9TPU5-F1
#
_entry.id   AF-A0A0E9TPU5-F1
#
_cell.length_a   1.000
_cell.length_b   1.000
_cell.length_c   1.000
_cell.angle_alpha   90.00
_cell.angle_beta   90.00
_cell.angle_gamma   90.00
#
_symmetry.space_group_name_H-M   'P 1'
#
loop_
_entity.id
_entity.type
_entity.pdbx_description
1 polymer ?
#
loop_
_entity_poly.entity_id
_entity_poly.type
_entity_poly.pdbx_seq_one_letter_code
_entity_poly.pdbx_strand_id
1 'polypeptide(L)' 'MPFGLSNAPAVFQALINDVLNDMLNTFIFVYLDDILVFSRSPHEHPGS' A
#
# COMPACT_ATOMS: atom_id res chain seq x y z
N MET A 1 -7.11 -0.06 -15.39
CA MET A 1 -6.85 1.40 -15.22
C MET A 1 -5.82 1.79 -16.25
N PRO A 2 -6.13 2.63 -17.26
CA PRO A 2 -5.10 3.10 -18.19
C PRO A 2 -4.14 4.03 -17.42
N PHE A 3 -2.87 3.67 -17.38
CA PHE A 3 -1.80 4.47 -16.78
C PHE A 3 -1.68 5.79 -17.55
N GLY A 4 -2.03 6.92 -16.92
CA GLY A 4 -1.85 8.25 -17.53
C GLY A 4 -2.91 9.32 -17.25
N LEU A 5 -3.91 9.08 -16.41
CA LEU A 5 -4.80 10.15 -15.95
C LEU A 5 -4.23 10.74 -14.66
N SER A 6 -4.01 12.07 -14.59
CA SER A 6 -3.44 12.76 -13.42
C SER A 6 -4.18 12.54 -12.09
N ASN A 7 -5.34 11.89 -12.10
CA ASN A 7 -6.13 11.51 -10.93
C ASN A 7 -6.01 10.01 -10.55
N ALA A 8 -5.25 9.22 -11.30
CA ALA A 8 -5.01 7.81 -11.00
C ALA A 8 -4.38 7.59 -9.62
N PRO A 9 -3.42 8.42 -9.15
CA PRO A 9 -2.87 8.28 -7.79
C PRO A 9 -3.94 8.54 -6.72
N ALA A 10 -4.84 9.51 -6.94
CA ALA A 10 -5.90 9.84 -5.99
C ALA A 10 -6.94 8.73 -5.86
N VAL A 11 -7.33 8.11 -6.98
CA VAL A 11 -8.25 6.96 -6.97
C VAL A 11 -7.60 5.73 -6.35
N PHE A 12 -6.32 5.50 -6.65
CA PHE A 12 -5.54 4.41 -6.05
C PHE A 12 -5.40 4.59 -4.54
N GLN A 13 -5.07 5.81 -4.09
CA GLN A 13 -4.93 6.12 -2.67
C GLN A 13 -6.26 6.02 -1.93
N ALA A 14 -7.39 6.42 -2.53
CA ALA A 14 -8.72 6.25 -1.95
C ALA A 14 -9.10 4.75 -1.81
N LEU A 15 -8.83 3.95 -2.83
CA LEU A 15 -9.05 2.49 -2.80
C LEU A 15 -8.21 1.81 -1.72
N ILE A 16 -6.94 2.19 -1.63
CA ILE A 16 -6.01 1.65 -0.63
C ILE A 16 -6.41 2.07 0.79
N ASN A 17 -6.85 3.31 0.98
CA ASN A 17 -7.38 3.77 2.27
C ASN A 17 -8.66 3.03 2.70
N ASP A 18 -9.48 2.55 1.76
CA ASP A 18 -10.71 1.79 2.04
C ASP A 18 -10.40 0.31 2.31
N VAL A 19 -9.62 -0.34 1.44
CA VAL A 19 -9.34 -1.78 1.53
C VAL A 19 -8.29 -2.12 2.58
N LEU A 20 -7.28 -1.27 2.74
CA LEU A 20 -6.14 -1.51 3.64
C LEU A 20 -6.22 -0.65 4.91
N ASN A 21 -7.36 -0.04 5.23
CA ASN A 21 -7.51 0.85 6.39
C ASN A 21 -6.98 0.21 7.68
N ASP A 22 -7.36 -1.04 7.94
CA ASP A 22 -6.97 -1.79 9.14
C ASP A 22 -5.48 -2.17 9.16
N MET A 23 -4.83 -2.16 7.99
CA MET A 23 -3.44 -2.60 7.78
C MET A 23 -2.46 -1.41 7.64
N LEU A 24 -2.95 -0.24 7.21
CA LEU A 24 -2.23 1.01 6.92
C LEU A 24 -1.54 1.67 8.13
N ASN A 25 -1.77 1.16 9.34
CA ASN A 25 -1.11 1.62 10.56
C ASN A 25 -0.44 0.48 11.35
N THR A 26 -0.43 -0.73 10.78
CA THR A 26 -0.05 -1.95 11.47
C THR A 26 1.25 -2.51 10.90
N PHE A 27 1.36 -2.54 9.56
CA PHE A 27 2.51 -3.08 8.81
C PHE A 27 2.58 -2.60 7.34
N ILE A 28 1.74 -1.65 6.90
CA ILE A 28 1.73 -1.15 5.52
C ILE A 28 1.82 0.37 5.51
N PHE A 29 2.67 0.94 4.66
CA PHE A 29 2.81 2.38 4.42
C PHE A 29 2.74 2.63 2.91
N VAL A 30 1.89 3.55 2.47
CA VAL A 30 1.65 3.80 1.03
C VAL A 30 2.05 5.24 0.70
N TYR A 31 2.90 5.41 -0.31
CA TYR A 31 3.39 6.71 -0.76
C TYR A 31 3.28 6.83 -2.28
N LEU A 32 2.39 7.70 -2.75
CA LEU A 32 2.07 7.88 -4.17
C LEU A 32 1.70 6.55 -4.85
N ASP A 33 2.60 6.01 -5.66
CA ASP A 33 2.43 4.77 -6.42
C ASP A 33 3.10 3.56 -5.74
N ASP A 34 3.84 3.78 -4.64
CA ASP A 34 4.59 2.74 -3.94
C ASP A 34 3.88 2.29 -2.67
N ILE A 35 3.83 0.97 -2.45
CA ILE A 35 3.32 0.35 -1.22
C ILE A 35 4.49 -0.33 -0.51
N LEU A 36 4.85 0.19 0.65
CA LEU A 36 5.82 -0.41 1.57
C LEU A 36 5.07 -1.33 2.55
N VAL A 37 5.46 -2.61 2.58
CA VAL A 37 4.95 -3.58 3.56
C VAL A 37 6.12 -3.97 4.46
N PHE A 38 5.96 -3.80 5.78
CA PHE A 38 6.98 -4.10 6.78
C PHE A 38 6.43 -5.05 7.85
N SER A 39 6.97 -6.26 7.94
CA SER A 39 6.64 -7.17 9.05
C SER A 39 7.32 -6.73 10.36
N ARG A 40 6.65 -6.90 11.50
CA ARG A 40 7.27 -6.66 12.83
C ARG A 40 8.26 -7.75 13.25
N SER A 41 8.24 -8.90 12.59
CA SER A 41 9.11 -10.05 12.88
C SER A 41 9.81 -10.51 11.59
N PRO A 42 11.15 -10.64 11.57
CA PRO A 42 11.88 -11.19 10.42
C PRO A 42 11.47 -12.62 10.04
N HIS A 43 10.73 -13.30 10.92
CA HIS A 43 10.31 -14.69 10.74
C HIS A 43 9.02 -14.84 9.92
N GLU A 44 8.33 -13.74 9.62
CA GLU A 44 7.07 -13.70 8.85
C GLU A 44 7.26 -13.24 7.40
N HIS A 45 8.41 -12.64 7.07
CA HIS A 45 8.90 -12.59 5.70
C HIS A 45 9.80 -13.81 5.49
N PRO A 46 9.30 -14.93 4.92
CA PRO A 46 10.19 -15.95 4.39
C PRO A 46 10.98 -15.31 3.25
N GLY A 47 12.18 -14.84 3.58
CA GLY A 47 13.15 -14.36 2.62
C GLY A 47 13.50 -15.48 1.66
N SER A 48 13.30 -15.25 0.37
CA SER A 48 14.38 -14.81 -0.54
C SER A 48 13.89 -14.82 -1.97
#